data_AF-A0AAD7KXH3-F1
#
_entry.id   AF-A0AAD7KXH3-F1
#
_cell.length_a   1.000
_cell.length_b   1.000
_cell.length_c   1.000
_cell.angle_alpha   90.00
_cell.angle_beta   90.00
_cell.angle_gamma   90.00
#
_symmetry.space_group_name_H-M   'P 1'
#
loop_
_entity.id
_entity.type
_entity.pdbx_description
1 polymer ?
#
loop_
_entity_poly.entity_id
_entity_poly.type
_entity_poly.pdbx_seq_one_letter_code
_entity_poly.pdbx_strand_id
1 'polypeptide(L)'
;MPPLSRLYLLAYNSLQAIGWAVSLYRVLSNFVSTNSINGAYASAGGLIGLLQIVAFLEVIHGAVGMVPSGVLLPLMQWGGKTHFLLAVVLKVGEVQQLPSVFITFFAWSITEVIRYSHHAFNCIGSCPSWITYLRYTAFIVLYPIGMGPGELWLMYQALPIVKKKNLYADVFASLPFSYYAFLKVLILLYPFLWLKLYLHLFKQRRSKLSKDHEKKRK
;
A
#
# COMPACT_ATOMS: atom_id res chain seq x y z
N MET A 1 -10.03 24.66 -2.55
CA MET A 1 -10.02 24.12 -1.17
C MET A 1 -9.88 25.26 -0.20
N PRO A 2 -10.63 25.26 0.91
CA PRO A 2 -10.41 26.19 2.01
C PRO A 2 -8.97 26.10 2.55
N PRO A 3 -8.38 27.21 3.04
CA PRO A 3 -7.01 27.22 3.57
C PRO A 3 -6.76 26.20 4.67
N LEU A 4 -7.75 25.99 5.55
CA LEU A 4 -7.67 25.04 6.67
C LEU A 4 -7.59 23.58 6.18
N SER A 5 -8.41 23.19 5.19
CA SER A 5 -8.36 21.85 4.59
C SER A 5 -7.02 21.58 3.90
N ARG A 6 -6.45 22.61 3.26
CA ARG A 6 -5.13 22.53 2.63
C ARG A 6 -4.01 22.33 3.67
N LEU A 7 -4.05 23.07 4.78
CA LEU A 7 -3.07 22.92 5.88
C LEU A 7 -3.17 21.53 6.53
N TYR A 8 -4.39 21.08 6.80
CA TYR A 8 -4.64 19.73 7.32
C TYR A 8 -4.09 18.65 6.39
N LEU A 9 -4.39 18.71 5.09
CA LEU A 9 -3.88 17.75 4.12
C LEU A 9 -2.36 17.81 4.01
N LEU A 10 -1.76 19.01 4.09
CA LEU A 10 -0.31 19.16 4.11
C LEU A 10 0.29 18.43 5.31
N ALA A 11 -0.23 18.67 6.52
CA ALA A 11 0.22 18.01 7.75
C ALA A 11 0.05 16.49 7.67
N TYR A 12 -1.14 16.01 7.29
CA TYR A 12 -1.45 14.59 7.12
C TYR A 12 -0.47 13.90 6.16
N ASN A 13 -0.31 14.44 4.96
CA ASN A 13 0.57 13.85 3.95
C ASN A 13 2.05 13.90 4.39
N SER A 14 2.47 14.96 5.09
CA SER A 14 3.85 15.07 5.57
C SER A 14 4.14 14.05 6.67
N LEU A 15 3.24 13.89 7.63
CA LEU A 15 3.36 12.89 8.71
C LEU A 15 3.34 11.47 8.17
N GLN A 16 2.45 11.17 7.21
CA GLN A 16 2.46 9.87 6.52
C GLN A 16 3.78 9.64 5.77
N ALA A 17 4.28 10.62 5.02
CA ALA A 17 5.56 10.49 4.31
C ALA A 17 6.71 10.19 5.26
N ILE A 18 6.78 10.90 6.40
CA ILE A 18 7.79 10.65 7.43
C ILE A 18 7.64 9.25 8.03
N GLY A 19 6.42 8.84 8.38
CA GLY A 19 6.15 7.52 8.95
C GLY A 19 6.58 6.38 8.03
N TRP A 20 6.31 6.50 6.73
CA TRP A 20 6.74 5.52 5.73
C TRP A 20 8.25 5.55 5.49
N ALA A 21 8.89 6.73 5.56
CA ALA A 21 10.35 6.84 5.49
C ALA A 21 11.04 6.19 6.69
N VAL A 22 10.49 6.38 7.90
CA VAL A 22 10.98 5.71 9.12
C VAL A 22 10.78 4.20 9.01
N SER A 23 9.64 3.74 8.48
CA SER A 23 9.40 2.32 8.22
C SER A 23 10.43 1.73 7.27
N LEU A 24 10.72 2.42 6.16
CA LEU A 24 11.75 2.01 5.20
C LEU A 24 13.13 1.93 5.86
N TYR A 25 13.51 2.95 6.63
CA TYR A 25 14.76 2.99 7.35
C TYR A 25 14.90 1.82 8.33
N ARG A 26 13.85 1.50 9.10
CA ARG A 26 13.86 0.37 10.05
C ARG A 26 14.02 -0.98 9.34
N VAL A 27 13.33 -1.19 8.22
CA VAL A 27 13.43 -2.42 7.43
C VAL A 27 14.86 -2.59 6.88
N LEU A 28 15.42 -1.52 6.29
CA LEU A 28 16.78 -1.54 5.74
C LEU A 28 17.85 -1.67 6.82
N SER A 29 17.72 -0.94 7.93
CA SER A 29 18.64 -1.04 9.06
C SER A 29 18.64 -2.45 9.64
N ASN A 30 17.47 -3.08 9.81
CA ASN A 30 17.39 -4.46 10.28
C ASN A 30 18.11 -5.41 9.31
N PHE A 31 17.90 -5.25 8.00
CA PHE A 31 18.56 -6.06 6.99
C PHE A 31 20.09 -5.92 7.04
N VAL A 32 20.60 -4.70 7.12
CA VAL A 32 22.05 -4.43 7.19
C VAL A 32 22.65 -4.95 8.50
N SER A 33 21.98 -4.75 9.64
CA SER A 33 22.50 -5.16 10.94
C SER A 33 22.50 -6.68 11.15
N THR A 34 21.50 -7.39 10.59
CA THR A 34 21.35 -8.84 10.78
C THR A 34 21.86 -9.67 9.61
N ASN A 35 22.19 -9.03 8.48
CA ASN A 35 22.40 -9.67 7.17
C ASN A 35 21.27 -10.66 6.80
N SER A 36 20.05 -10.40 7.29
CA SER A 36 18.90 -11.27 7.10
C SER A 36 17.66 -10.46 6.74
N ILE A 37 16.89 -10.98 5.80
CA ILE A 37 15.57 -10.44 5.44
C ILE A 37 14.48 -10.86 6.43
N ASN A 38 14.79 -11.83 7.30
CA ASN A 38 13.91 -12.26 8.37
C ASN A 38 13.88 -11.15 9.44
N GLY A 39 12.72 -10.90 10.05
CA GLY A 39 12.54 -9.83 11.03
C GLY A 39 12.08 -8.48 10.46
N ALA A 40 11.81 -8.37 9.15
CA ALA A 40 11.20 -7.16 8.57
C ALA A 40 9.86 -6.79 9.26
N TYR A 41 9.06 -7.79 9.62
CA TYR A 41 7.84 -7.57 10.39
C TYR A 41 8.13 -7.05 11.80
N ALA A 42 9.11 -7.65 12.50
CA ALA A 42 9.45 -7.26 13.87
C ALA A 42 9.98 -5.82 13.94
N SER A 43 10.72 -5.37 12.92
CA SER A 43 11.32 -4.03 12.90
C SER A 43 10.31 -2.92 12.58
N ALA A 44 9.41 -3.13 11.63
CA ALA A 44 8.53 -2.06 11.11
C ALA A 44 7.03 -2.40 11.07
N GLY A 45 6.62 -3.65 11.34
CA GLY A 45 5.25 -4.12 11.17
C GLY A 45 4.22 -3.35 12.00
N GLY A 46 4.55 -3.03 13.25
CA GLY A 46 3.67 -2.21 14.10
C GLY A 46 3.45 -0.79 13.56
N LEU A 47 4.53 -0.14 13.10
CA LEU A 47 4.45 1.20 12.52
C LEU A 47 3.68 1.19 11.20
N ILE A 48 3.99 0.24 10.30
CA ILE A 48 3.29 0.08 9.02
C ILE A 48 1.80 -0.21 9.27
N GLY A 49 1.47 -1.04 10.27
CA GLY A 49 0.10 -1.30 10.69
C GLY A 49 -0.64 -0.03 11.11
N LEU A 50 -0.01 0.81 11.94
CA LEU A 50 -0.56 2.10 12.34
C LEU A 50 -0.78 3.03 11.14
N LEU A 51 0.20 3.14 10.25
CA LEU A 51 0.09 3.97 9.05
C LEU A 51 -1.04 3.51 8.12
N GLN A 52 -1.27 2.20 8.03
CA GLN A 52 -2.41 1.64 7.29
C GLN A 52 -3.75 1.96 7.95
N ILE A 53 -3.87 1.88 9.28
CA ILE A 53 -5.09 2.28 9.98
C ILE A 53 -5.38 3.76 9.74
N VAL A 54 -4.37 4.62 9.88
CA VAL A 54 -4.48 6.06 9.65
C VAL A 54 -4.81 6.36 8.17
N ALA A 55 -4.34 5.54 7.23
CA ALA A 55 -4.65 5.69 5.80
C ALA A 55 -6.13 5.50 5.47
N PHE A 56 -6.94 4.92 6.37
CA PHE A 56 -8.40 4.90 6.21
C PHE A 56 -9.00 6.32 6.11
N LEU A 57 -8.33 7.32 6.70
CA LEU A 57 -8.73 8.72 6.57
C LEU A 57 -8.79 9.17 5.10
N GLU A 58 -8.02 8.59 4.18
CA GLU A 58 -8.10 8.92 2.75
C GLU A 58 -9.48 8.59 2.15
N VAL A 59 -10.09 7.51 2.64
CA VAL A 59 -11.45 7.11 2.26
C VAL A 59 -12.44 8.16 2.73
N ILE A 60 -12.25 8.65 3.96
CA ILE A 60 -13.08 9.72 4.55
C ILE A 60 -12.88 11.04 3.81
N HIS A 61 -11.64 11.41 3.46
CA HIS A 61 -11.36 12.62 2.68
C HIS A 61 -12.07 12.58 1.32
N GLY A 62 -12.11 11.41 0.68
CA GLY A 62 -12.89 11.20 -0.54
C GLY A 62 -14.40 11.32 -0.32
N ALA A 63 -14.91 10.80 0.80
CA ALA A 63 -16.34 10.80 1.10
C ALA A 63 -16.89 12.20 1.42
N VAL A 64 -16.10 13.00 2.13
CA VAL A 64 -16.42 14.40 2.45
C VAL A 64 -16.17 15.33 1.25
N GLY A 65 -15.66 14.81 0.13
CA GLY A 65 -15.35 15.61 -1.07
C GLY A 65 -14.14 16.53 -0.88
N MET A 66 -13.30 16.28 0.12
CA MET A 66 -12.04 17.02 0.28
C MET A 66 -11.12 16.74 -0.89
N VAL A 67 -11.05 15.50 -1.40
CA VAL A 67 -10.23 15.13 -2.55
C VAL A 67 -11.06 14.66 -3.74
N PRO A 68 -10.67 15.01 -4.98
CA PRO A 68 -11.47 14.73 -6.18
C PRO A 68 -11.46 13.25 -6.61
N SER A 69 -10.68 12.40 -5.93
CA SER A 69 -10.53 10.97 -6.25
C SER A 69 -11.74 10.11 -5.89
N GLY A 70 -12.71 10.66 -5.14
CA GLY A 70 -13.85 9.91 -4.62
C GLY A 70 -13.44 8.84 -3.58
N VAL A 71 -14.37 7.93 -3.27
CA VAL A 71 -14.24 6.95 -2.17
C VAL A 71 -13.73 5.58 -2.62
N LEU A 72 -14.18 5.13 -3.80
CA LEU A 72 -14.01 3.74 -4.23
C LEU A 72 -12.54 3.34 -4.40
N LEU A 73 -11.74 4.17 -5.09
CA LEU A 73 -10.34 3.85 -5.37
C LEU A 73 -9.49 3.82 -4.08
N PRO A 74 -9.55 4.83 -3.18
CA PRO A 74 -8.88 4.75 -1.89
C PRO A 74 -9.31 3.54 -1.06
N LEU A 75 -10.62 3.22 -1.05
CA LEU A 75 -11.14 2.08 -0.29
C LEU A 75 -10.58 0.74 -0.80
N MET A 76 -10.54 0.54 -2.12
CA MET A 76 -9.96 -0.68 -2.70
C MET A 76 -8.46 -0.80 -2.42
N GLN A 77 -7.72 0.30 -2.53
CA GLN A 77 -6.28 0.32 -2.25
C GLN A 77 -5.99 0.05 -0.77
N TRP A 78 -6.71 0.71 0.12
CA TRP A 78 -6.59 0.52 1.56
C TRP A 78 -7.03 -0.89 1.97
N GLY A 79 -8.16 -1.37 1.46
CA GLY A 79 -8.73 -2.67 1.80
C GLY A 79 -7.81 -3.83 1.43
N GLY A 80 -7.19 -3.80 0.24
CA GLY A 80 -6.22 -4.82 -0.17
C GLY A 80 -5.00 -4.90 0.76
N LYS A 81 -4.37 -3.75 1.03
CA LYS A 81 -3.20 -3.67 1.93
C LYS A 81 -3.55 -4.05 3.38
N THR A 82 -4.70 -3.58 3.86
CA THR A 82 -5.17 -3.86 5.22
C THR A 82 -5.52 -5.33 5.39
N HIS A 83 -6.14 -5.95 4.38
CA HIS A 83 -6.39 -7.39 4.40
C HIS A 83 -5.07 -8.17 4.49
N PHE A 84 -4.12 -7.89 3.59
CA PHE A 84 -2.81 -8.53 3.63
C PHE A 84 -2.13 -8.38 5.00
N LEU A 85 -2.02 -7.15 5.51
CA LEU A 85 -1.24 -6.88 6.71
C LEU A 85 -1.95 -7.30 7.99
N LEU A 86 -3.18 -6.81 8.21
CA LEU A 86 -3.90 -6.99 9.47
C LEU A 86 -4.67 -8.30 9.53
N ALA A 87 -5.18 -8.80 8.41
CA ALA A 87 -5.96 -10.05 8.39
C ALA A 87 -5.10 -11.30 8.19
N VAL A 88 -4.03 -11.22 7.39
CA VAL A 88 -3.13 -12.35 7.14
C VAL A 88 -1.86 -12.27 8.00
N VAL A 89 -0.99 -11.29 7.75
CA VAL A 89 0.36 -11.25 8.35
C VAL A 89 0.32 -11.10 9.87
N LEU A 90 -0.55 -10.25 10.41
CA LEU A 90 -0.69 -10.04 11.86
C LEU A 90 -1.24 -11.29 12.57
N LYS A 91 -2.15 -12.04 11.93
CA LYS A 91 -2.79 -13.22 12.55
C LYS A 91 -2.02 -14.51 12.38
N VAL A 92 -1.17 -14.59 11.37
CA VAL A 92 -0.37 -15.76 11.07
C VAL A 92 1.09 -15.42 11.38
N GLY A 93 1.52 -15.63 12.63
CA GLY A 93 2.88 -15.31 13.07
C GLY A 93 3.97 -16.02 12.25
N GLU A 94 3.67 -17.21 11.73
CA GLU A 94 4.58 -18.01 10.93
C GLU A 94 4.97 -17.33 9.60
N VAL A 95 4.09 -16.52 9.01
CA VAL A 95 4.37 -15.84 7.74
C VAL A 95 5.17 -14.54 7.92
N GLN A 96 5.28 -14.04 9.16
CA GLN A 96 5.98 -12.78 9.47
C GLN A 96 7.48 -12.83 9.19
N GLN A 97 8.06 -14.03 9.20
CA GLN A 97 9.48 -14.26 8.92
C GLN A 97 9.76 -14.55 7.45
N LEU A 98 8.74 -14.57 6.59
CA LEU A 98 8.94 -14.90 5.19
C LEU A 98 9.59 -13.74 4.43
N PRO A 99 10.45 -14.04 3.43
CA PRO A 99 11.04 -13.05 2.51
C PRO A 99 9.99 -12.11 1.90
N SER A 100 8.80 -12.64 1.63
CA SER A 100 7.69 -11.88 1.07
C SER A 100 7.27 -10.67 1.91
N VAL A 101 7.41 -10.73 3.24
CA VAL A 101 7.11 -9.58 4.10
C VAL A 101 8.14 -8.47 3.88
N PHE A 102 9.43 -8.81 3.82
CA PHE A 102 10.49 -7.85 3.52
C PHE A 102 10.26 -7.18 2.17
N ILE A 103 10.01 -7.96 1.12
CA ILE A 103 9.74 -7.46 -0.24
C ILE A 103 8.54 -6.51 -0.23
N THR A 104 7.45 -6.91 0.42
CA THR A 104 6.23 -6.09 0.49
C THR A 104 6.48 -4.79 1.25
N PHE A 105 7.11 -4.85 2.43
CA PHE A 105 7.35 -3.67 3.26
C PHE A 105 8.29 -2.68 2.59
N PHE A 106 9.34 -3.19 1.92
CA PHE A 106 10.25 -2.37 1.15
C PHE A 106 9.53 -1.68 -0.02
N ALA A 107 8.82 -2.45 -0.86
CA ALA A 107 8.11 -1.92 -2.02
C ALA A 107 7.01 -0.93 -1.64
N TRP A 108 6.23 -1.24 -0.60
CA TRP A 108 5.20 -0.35 -0.06
C TRP A 108 5.82 0.93 0.48
N SER A 109 6.86 0.85 1.31
CA SER A 109 7.43 2.04 1.94
C SER A 109 7.99 3.02 0.90
N ILE A 110 8.70 2.54 -0.13
CA ILE A 110 9.15 3.42 -1.22
C ILE A 110 7.95 4.04 -1.95
N THR A 111 6.95 3.22 -2.30
CA THR A 111 5.76 3.70 -3.02
C THR A 111 5.02 4.78 -2.24
N GLU A 112 4.86 4.58 -0.93
CA GLU A 112 4.14 5.48 -0.03
C GLU A 112 4.92 6.76 0.26
N VAL A 113 6.24 6.68 0.48
CA VAL A 113 7.10 7.87 0.62
C VAL A 113 6.94 8.79 -0.60
N ILE A 114 7.04 8.22 -1.81
CA ILE A 114 6.88 8.99 -3.05
C ILE A 114 5.45 9.57 -3.15
N ARG A 115 4.42 8.77 -2.84
CA ARG A 115 3.01 9.16 -2.92
C ARG A 115 2.68 10.33 -1.99
N TYR A 116 2.97 10.17 -0.70
CA TYR A 116 2.65 11.18 0.30
C TYR A 116 3.49 12.44 0.14
N SER A 117 4.77 12.31 -0.24
CA SER A 117 5.60 13.49 -0.56
C SER A 117 5.01 14.27 -1.73
N HIS A 118 4.61 13.58 -2.81
CA HIS A 118 3.94 14.22 -3.94
C HIS A 118 2.64 14.92 -3.51
N HIS A 119 1.82 14.30 -2.67
CA HIS A 119 0.58 14.92 -2.18
C HIS A 119 0.84 16.14 -1.28
N ALA A 120 1.84 16.08 -0.40
CA ALA A 120 2.25 17.19 0.44
C ALA A 120 2.73 18.40 -0.40
N PHE A 121 3.64 18.18 -1.35
CA PHE A 121 4.12 19.26 -2.21
C PHE A 121 3.02 19.84 -3.12
N ASN A 122 2.07 19.03 -3.58
CA ASN A 122 0.91 19.53 -4.31
C ASN A 122 0.00 20.40 -3.43
N CYS A 123 -0.10 20.14 -2.13
CA CYS A 123 -0.79 21.05 -1.22
C CYS A 123 -0.09 22.40 -1.13
N ILE A 124 1.23 22.47 -1.29
CA ILE A 124 1.98 23.75 -1.29
C ILE A 124 1.82 24.49 -2.64
N GLY A 125 1.47 23.77 -3.72
CA GLY A 125 1.37 24.33 -5.08
C GLY A 125 2.68 24.27 -5.87
N SER A 126 3.76 23.79 -5.25
CA SER A 126 5.11 23.72 -5.81
C SER A 126 5.64 22.29 -5.76
N CYS A 127 5.09 21.40 -6.57
CA CYS A 127 5.56 20.02 -6.66
C CYS A 127 6.76 19.90 -7.63
N PRO A 128 7.94 19.46 -7.16
CA PRO A 128 9.08 19.22 -8.04
C PRO A 128 8.75 18.20 -9.11
N SER A 129 9.09 18.49 -10.36
CA SER A 129 8.71 17.64 -11.50
C SER A 129 9.32 16.23 -11.44
N TRP A 130 10.47 16.06 -10.78
CA TRP A 130 11.07 14.74 -10.57
C TRP A 130 10.25 13.87 -9.60
N ILE A 131 9.63 14.46 -8.56
CA ILE A 131 8.73 13.73 -7.65
C ILE A 131 7.47 13.30 -8.41
N THR A 132 6.92 14.19 -9.24
CA THR A 132 5.79 13.86 -10.12
C THR A 132 6.17 12.73 -11.08
N TYR A 133 7.35 12.78 -11.69
CA TYR A 133 7.83 11.72 -12.56
C TYR A 133 7.93 10.38 -11.85
N LEU A 134 8.55 10.35 -10.66
CA LEU A 134 8.64 9.15 -9.82
C LEU A 134 7.26 8.62 -9.44
N ARG A 135 6.33 9.48 -9.04
CA ARG A 135 4.96 9.10 -8.67
C ARG A 135 4.26 8.33 -9.80
N TYR A 136 4.46 8.75 -11.04
CA TYR A 136 3.84 8.13 -12.21
C TYR A 136 4.73 7.10 -12.92
N THR A 137 5.90 6.75 -12.40
CA THR A 137 6.82 5.79 -13.06
C THR A 137 7.26 4.67 -12.13
N ALA A 138 7.45 4.92 -10.83
CA ALA A 138 7.95 3.94 -9.88
C ALA A 138 7.05 2.69 -9.77
N PHE A 139 5.74 2.83 -10.02
CA PHE A 139 4.78 1.72 -10.01
C PHE A 139 5.13 0.63 -11.05
N ILE A 140 5.84 0.96 -12.13
CA ILE A 140 6.19 0.01 -13.20
C ILE A 140 6.98 -1.16 -12.62
N VAL A 141 7.90 -0.88 -11.69
CA VAL A 141 8.77 -1.86 -11.05
C VAL A 141 8.24 -2.26 -9.67
N LEU A 142 7.88 -1.29 -8.84
CA LEU A 142 7.49 -1.56 -7.45
C LEU A 142 6.17 -2.32 -7.33
N TYR A 143 5.23 -2.10 -8.26
CA TYR A 143 3.90 -2.69 -8.13
C TYR A 143 3.89 -4.20 -8.45
N PRO A 144 4.54 -4.69 -9.54
CA PRO A 144 4.72 -6.13 -9.74
C PRO A 144 5.50 -6.82 -8.62
N ILE A 145 6.55 -6.17 -8.10
CA ILE A 145 7.38 -6.72 -7.01
C ILE A 145 6.58 -6.83 -5.71
N GLY A 146 5.83 -5.80 -5.34
CA GLY A 146 4.98 -5.84 -4.15
C GLY A 146 3.86 -6.86 -4.27
N MET A 147 3.23 -6.97 -5.45
CA MET A 147 2.10 -7.87 -5.66
C MET A 147 2.51 -9.35 -5.74
N GLY A 148 3.44 -9.70 -6.62
CA GLY A 148 3.72 -11.10 -6.97
C GLY A 148 4.47 -11.84 -5.85
N PRO A 149 5.78 -11.59 -5.68
CA PRO A 149 6.58 -12.25 -4.65
C PRO A 149 6.30 -11.74 -3.24
N GLY A 150 5.66 -10.58 -3.09
CA GLY A 150 5.22 -10.04 -1.81
C GLY A 150 3.85 -10.59 -1.39
N GLU A 151 2.78 -9.92 -1.79
CA GLU A 151 1.43 -10.17 -1.31
C GLU A 151 0.89 -11.56 -1.70
N LEU A 152 0.92 -11.88 -2.99
CA LEU A 152 0.27 -13.08 -3.53
C LEU A 152 0.97 -14.36 -3.06
N TRP A 153 2.30 -14.38 -3.13
CA TRP A 153 3.09 -15.53 -2.69
C TRP A 153 2.93 -15.80 -1.19
N LEU A 154 2.93 -14.74 -0.36
CA LEU A 154 2.71 -14.88 1.07
C LEU A 154 1.32 -15.41 1.38
N MET A 155 0.28 -14.87 0.73
CA MET A 155 -1.09 -15.37 0.92
C MET A 155 -1.22 -16.84 0.51
N TYR A 156 -0.54 -17.26 -0.56
CA TYR A 156 -0.45 -18.67 -0.96
C TYR A 156 0.23 -19.52 0.12
N GLN A 157 1.37 -19.07 0.67
CA GLN A 157 2.07 -19.78 1.76
C GLN A 157 1.27 -19.79 3.07
N ALA A 158 0.37 -18.82 3.29
CA ALA A 158 -0.51 -18.77 4.46
C ALA A 158 -1.67 -19.79 4.40
N LEU A 159 -2.09 -20.23 3.20
CA LEU A 159 -3.22 -21.15 3.00
C LEU A 159 -3.23 -22.40 3.91
N PRO A 160 -2.15 -23.21 4.01
CA PRO A 160 -2.15 -24.40 4.88
C PRO A 160 -2.34 -24.04 6.36
N ILE A 161 -1.80 -22.91 6.80
CA ILE A 161 -1.88 -22.45 8.19
C ILE A 161 -3.28 -21.95 8.49
N VAL A 162 -3.86 -21.16 7.58
CA VAL A 162 -5.25 -20.70 7.64
C VAL A 162 -6.22 -21.87 7.73
N LYS A 163 -6.02 -22.92 6.92
CA LYS A 163 -6.83 -24.15 6.98
C LYS A 163 -6.69 -24.87 8.31
N LYS A 164 -5.46 -25.06 8.78
CA LYS A 164 -5.16 -25.80 10.03
C LYS A 164 -5.73 -25.09 11.27
N LYS A 165 -5.58 -23.76 11.33
CA LYS A 165 -6.07 -22.95 12.46
C LYS A 165 -7.56 -22.60 12.37
N ASN A 166 -8.22 -22.98 11.28
CA ASN A 166 -9.58 -22.54 10.93
C ASN A 166 -9.78 -21.04 11.19
N LEU A 167 -8.85 -20.24 10.65
CA LEU A 167 -8.77 -18.81 10.99
C LEU A 167 -10.08 -18.10 10.62
N TYR A 168 -10.58 -17.26 11.53
CA TYR A 168 -11.85 -16.53 11.39
C TYR A 168 -13.11 -17.40 11.28
N ALA A 169 -13.09 -18.63 11.83
CA ALA A 169 -14.27 -19.51 11.84
C ALA A 169 -15.54 -18.81 12.34
N ASP A 170 -15.47 -18.07 13.45
CA ASP A 170 -16.63 -17.40 14.04
C ASP A 170 -17.22 -16.32 13.13
N VAL A 171 -16.37 -15.55 12.45
CA VAL A 171 -16.79 -14.48 11.52
C VAL A 171 -17.41 -15.06 10.26
N PHE A 172 -16.93 -16.22 9.81
CA PHE A 172 -17.42 -16.90 8.61
C PHE A 172 -18.49 -17.96 8.92
N ALA A 173 -18.90 -18.14 10.17
CA ALA A 173 -19.86 -19.16 10.57
C ALA A 173 -21.25 -18.95 9.94
N SER A 174 -21.62 -17.69 9.70
CA SER A 174 -22.88 -17.31 9.03
C SER A 174 -22.79 -17.31 7.50
N LEU A 175 -21.60 -17.51 6.93
CA LEU A 175 -21.36 -17.48 5.49
C LEU A 175 -21.32 -18.90 4.91
N PRO A 176 -21.70 -19.09 3.63
CA PRO A 176 -21.69 -20.42 3.00
C PRO A 176 -20.27 -20.93 2.66
N PHE A 177 -19.22 -20.19 3.02
CA PHE A 177 -17.84 -20.53 2.73
C PHE A 177 -16.92 -20.12 3.89
N SER A 178 -15.79 -20.82 4.04
CA SER A 178 -14.78 -20.50 5.04
C SER A 178 -13.82 -19.42 4.57
N TYR A 179 -13.11 -18.79 5.51
CA TYR A 179 -12.04 -17.84 5.19
C TYR A 179 -10.96 -18.46 4.29
N TYR A 180 -10.67 -19.76 4.44
CA TYR A 180 -9.77 -20.49 3.55
C TYR A 180 -10.25 -20.50 2.10
N ALA A 181 -11.55 -20.76 1.87
CA ALA A 181 -12.14 -20.72 0.54
C ALA A 181 -12.12 -19.30 -0.04
N PHE A 182 -12.44 -18.29 0.78
CA PHE A 182 -12.32 -16.88 0.41
C PHE A 182 -10.90 -16.53 -0.04
N LEU A 183 -9.88 -16.88 0.75
CA LEU A 183 -8.48 -16.55 0.46
C LEU A 183 -8.00 -17.23 -0.83
N LYS A 184 -8.43 -18.47 -1.09
CA LYS A 184 -8.16 -19.16 -2.36
C LYS A 184 -8.74 -18.42 -3.56
N VAL A 185 -10.03 -18.06 -3.50
CA VAL A 185 -10.69 -17.32 -4.57
C VAL A 185 -10.02 -15.97 -4.77
N LEU A 186 -9.66 -15.29 -3.68
CA LEU A 186 -8.94 -14.02 -3.73
C LEU A 186 -7.60 -14.17 -4.47
N ILE A 187 -6.79 -15.19 -4.14
CA ILE A 187 -5.51 -15.47 -4.82
C ILE A 187 -5.71 -15.69 -6.33
N LEU A 188 -6.78 -16.38 -6.73
CA LEU A 188 -7.07 -16.60 -8.16
C LEU A 188 -7.52 -15.32 -8.88
N LEU A 189 -8.30 -14.47 -8.21
CA LEU A 189 -8.80 -13.21 -8.78
C LEU A 189 -7.78 -12.07 -8.72
N TYR A 190 -6.83 -12.12 -7.79
CA TYR A 190 -5.88 -11.04 -7.52
C TYR A 190 -5.10 -10.59 -8.78
N PRO A 191 -4.55 -11.48 -9.62
CA PRO A 191 -3.81 -11.08 -10.82
C PRO A 191 -4.67 -10.32 -11.82
N PHE A 192 -5.95 -10.67 -11.97
CA PHE A 192 -6.87 -10.00 -12.88
C PHE A 192 -7.23 -8.59 -12.38
N LEU A 193 -7.54 -8.48 -11.09
CA LEU A 193 -7.81 -7.19 -10.45
C LEU A 193 -6.58 -6.27 -10.52
N TRP A 194 -5.40 -6.84 -10.26
CA TRP A 194 -4.13 -6.14 -10.34
C TRP A 194 -3.85 -5.66 -11.76
N LEU A 195 -4.00 -6.51 -12.79
CA LEU A 195 -3.71 -6.12 -14.17
C LEU A 195 -4.58 -4.94 -14.62
N LYS A 196 -5.87 -4.95 -14.26
CA LYS A 196 -6.79 -3.83 -14.54
C LYS A 196 -6.30 -2.52 -13.89
N LEU A 197 -5.88 -2.56 -12.63
CA LEU A 197 -5.32 -1.40 -11.93
C LEU A 197 -3.97 -0.95 -12.52
N TYR A 198 -3.12 -1.90 -12.89
CA TYR A 198 -1.80 -1.65 -13.48
C TYR A 198 -1.93 -0.92 -14.83
N LEU A 199 -2.83 -1.37 -15.70
CA LEU A 199 -3.13 -0.71 -16.97
C LEU A 199 -3.74 0.69 -16.76
N HIS A 200 -4.58 0.85 -15.73
CA HIS A 200 -5.11 2.16 -15.35
C HIS A 200 -3.99 3.14 -14.96
N LEU A 201 -2.96 2.69 -14.22
CA LEU A 201 -1.82 3.52 -13.85
C LEU A 201 -0.99 3.96 -15.08
N PHE A 202 -0.85 3.12 -16.10
CA PHE A 202 -0.25 3.54 -17.38
C PHE A 202 -1.06 4.62 -18.08
N LYS A 203 -2.40 4.52 -18.08
CA LYS A 203 -3.27 5.56 -18.61
C LYS A 203 -3.10 6.88 -17.83
N GLN A 204 -3.02 6.81 -16.50
CA GLN A 204 -2.75 7.98 -15.66
C GLN A 204 -1.39 8.60 -15.96
N ARG A 205 -0.34 7.78 -16.09
CA ARG A 205 1.02 8.22 -16.46
C ARG A 205 1.01 8.99 -17.77
N ARG A 206 0.42 8.42 -18.83
CA ARG A 206 0.34 9.08 -20.14
C ARG A 206 -0.36 10.43 -20.04
N SER A 207 -1.50 10.49 -19.35
CA SER A 207 -2.28 11.72 -19.22
C SER A 207 -1.54 12.81 -18.42
N LYS A 208 -0.87 12.46 -17.33
CA LYS A 208 -0.26 13.43 -16.41
C LYS A 208 1.11 13.90 -16.88
N LEU A 209 1.97 13.00 -17.36
CA LEU A 209 3.30 13.37 -17.82
C LEU A 209 3.26 14.11 -19.16
N SER A 210 2.31 13.79 -20.06
CA SER A 210 2.13 14.57 -21.31
C SER A 210 1.81 16.04 -21.02
N LYS A 211 0.92 16.30 -20.05
CA LYS A 211 0.55 17.66 -19.64
C LYS A 211 1.70 18.40 -18.95
N ASP A 212 2.53 17.69 -18.17
CA ASP A 212 3.70 18.29 -17.53
C ASP A 212 4.76 18.72 -18.56
N HIS A 213 4.97 17.89 -19.60
CA HIS A 213 5.86 18.23 -20.71
C HIS A 213 5.36 19.43 -21.53
N GLU A 214 4.05 19.53 -21.79
CA GLU A 214 3.47 20.70 -22.47
C GLU A 214 3.61 21.98 -21.64
N LYS A 215 3.43 21.90 -20.31
CA LYS A 215 3.60 23.06 -19.42
C LYS A 215 5.06 23.54 -19.36
N LYS A 216 6.04 22.65 -19.51
CA LYS A 216 7.48 23.00 -19.57
C LYS A 216 7.92 23.60 -20.91
N ARG A 217 7.14 23.41 -21.97
CA ARG A 217 7.41 23.95 -23.31
C ARG A 217 6.85 25.37 -23.52
N LYS A 218 5.96 25.82 -22.65
CA LYS A 218 5.40 27.18 -22.62
C LYS A 218 6.14 28.02 -21.59
#